data_AF-A0A929Y266-F1
#
_entry.id   AF-A0A929Y266-F1
#
_cell.length_a   1.000
_cell.length_b   1.000
_cell.length_c   1.000
_cell.angle_alpha   90.00
_cell.angle_beta   90.00
_cell.angle_gamma   90.00
#
_symmetry.space_group_name_H-M   'P 1'
#
loop_
_entity.id
_entity.type
_entity.pdbx_description
1 polymer ?
#
loop_
_entity_poly.entity_id
_entity_poly.type
_entity_poly.pdbx_seq_one_letter_code
_entity_poly.pdbx_strand_id
1 'polypeptide(L)'
;MRHSYKRIFAMVLAVTVMTGLTACGGASSAGVSSSAKVENSASDASGDGTFTASGKTLNVGVQSNIISIPTVYAKEKGYFDELGLDVNLIMFPNGSPENEGLAAEQLDLASNGLASDYSTASGLCDW
;
A
#
# COMPACT_ATOMS: atom_id res chain seq x y z
N MET A 1 -3.11 21.64 44.04
CA MET A 1 -3.17 22.40 42.78
C MET A 1 -2.94 21.57 41.51
N ARG A 2 -2.45 20.31 41.53
CA ARG A 2 -2.05 19.55 40.31
C ARG A 2 -3.10 18.98 39.35
N HIS A 3 -4.38 19.05 39.69
CA HIS A 3 -5.44 18.40 38.91
C HIS A 3 -6.27 19.32 38.02
N SER A 4 -6.23 20.64 38.26
CA SER A 4 -7.08 21.60 37.55
C SER A 4 -6.56 21.93 36.16
N TYR A 5 -5.24 21.94 35.94
CA TYR A 5 -4.63 22.24 34.64
C TYR A 5 -4.82 21.12 33.60
N LYS A 6 -4.89 19.85 34.04
CA LYS A 6 -5.17 18.73 33.15
C LYS A 6 -6.60 18.79 32.58
N ARG A 7 -7.55 19.29 33.38
CA ARG A 7 -8.94 19.51 32.95
C ARG A 7 -9.09 20.74 32.05
N ILE A 8 -8.31 21.79 32.31
CA ILE A 8 -8.28 23.00 31.47
C ILE A 8 -7.64 22.70 30.11
N PHE A 9 -6.52 21.97 30.06
CA PHE A 9 -5.91 21.56 28.79
C PHE A 9 -6.83 20.67 27.93
N ALA A 10 -7.56 19.75 28.56
CA ALA A 10 -8.52 18.90 27.85
C ALA A 10 -9.71 19.70 27.27
N MET A 11 -10.16 20.76 27.94
CA MET A 11 -11.20 21.66 27.42
C MET A 11 -10.71 22.54 26.28
N VAL A 12 -9.44 22.99 26.29
CA VAL A 12 -8.87 23.80 25.20
C VAL A 12 -8.73 22.98 23.91
N LEU A 13 -8.33 21.70 24.00
CA LEU A 13 -8.17 20.82 22.84
C LEU A 13 -9.52 20.47 22.17
N ALA A 14 -10.60 20.35 22.94
CA ALA A 14 -11.92 20.03 22.42
C ALA A 14 -12.57 21.18 21.62
N VAL A 15 -12.23 22.43 21.93
CA VAL A 15 -12.77 23.62 21.25
C VAL A 15 -12.15 23.81 19.85
N THR A 16 -10.91 23.35 19.64
CA THR A 16 -10.20 23.52 18.35
C THR A 16 -10.70 22.55 17.26
N VAL A 17 -11.36 21.45 17.63
CA VAL A 17 -11.84 20.44 16.66
C VAL A 17 -13.15 20.86 15.97
N MET A 18 -13.88 21.83 16.53
CA MET A 18 -15.20 22.23 16.00
C MET A 18 -15.17 23.33 14.93
N THR A 19 -14.01 23.93 14.62
CA THR A 19 -13.89 24.96 13.57
C THR A 19 -13.52 24.39 12.19
N GLY A 20 -13.36 23.07 12.05
CA GLY A 20 -12.90 22.45 10.79
C GLY A 20 -13.97 21.87 9.86
N LEU A 21 -15.26 21.88 10.24
CA LEU A 21 -16.31 21.12 9.52
C LEU A 21 -17.26 21.94 8.63
N THR A 22 -17.00 23.22 8.34
CA THR A 22 -17.89 24.02 7.48
C THR A 22 -17.35 24.26 6.06
N ALA A 23 -16.70 23.25 5.46
CA ALA A 23 -16.26 23.32 4.07
C ALA A 23 -16.62 22.05 3.28
N CYS A 24 -17.87 21.61 3.40
CA CYS A 24 -18.50 20.75 2.38
C CYS A 24 -20.03 20.83 2.49
N GLY A 25 -20.67 21.62 1.62
CA GLY A 25 -22.12 21.54 1.39
C GLY A 25 -22.81 22.87 1.08
N GLY A 26 -22.86 23.25 -0.21
CA GLY A 26 -23.71 24.34 -0.68
C GLY A 26 -23.44 24.75 -2.13
N ALA A 27 -24.13 24.11 -3.07
CA ALA A 27 -24.00 24.33 -4.52
C ALA A 27 -24.54 25.69 -4.99
N SER A 28 -23.81 26.40 -5.86
CA SER A 28 -24.20 26.65 -7.27
C SER A 28 -23.29 27.67 -7.99
N SER A 29 -22.86 27.26 -9.19
CA SER A 29 -22.40 28.02 -10.36
C SER A 29 -21.02 28.70 -10.43
N ALA A 30 -20.34 28.35 -11.53
CA ALA A 30 -19.28 29.04 -12.26
C ALA A 30 -17.80 28.72 -11.92
N GLY A 31 -17.31 27.66 -12.57
CA GLY A 31 -16.07 27.69 -13.33
C GLY A 31 -14.75 27.69 -12.56
N VAL A 32 -14.09 26.53 -12.55
CA VAL A 32 -12.70 26.30 -13.01
C VAL A 32 -12.37 24.85 -12.66
N SER A 33 -12.35 24.02 -13.69
CA SER A 33 -11.85 22.65 -13.60
C SER A 33 -10.35 22.71 -13.39
N SER A 34 -9.87 22.13 -12.30
CA SER A 34 -8.45 21.83 -12.10
C SER A 34 -8.37 20.51 -11.34
N SER A 35 -8.72 19.44 -12.05
CA SER A 35 -8.39 18.08 -11.64
C SER A 35 -6.87 17.99 -11.55
N ALA A 36 -6.35 17.84 -10.32
CA ALA A 36 -4.97 17.43 -10.11
C ALA A 36 -4.81 16.03 -10.73
N LYS A 37 -4.11 16.01 -11.86
CA LYS A 37 -3.73 14.84 -12.62
C LYS A 37 -2.81 13.98 -11.74
N VAL A 38 -3.31 12.83 -11.27
CA VAL A 38 -2.42 11.74 -10.86
C VAL A 38 -1.86 11.18 -12.16
N GLU A 39 -0.64 11.58 -12.49
CA GLU A 39 0.15 10.96 -13.56
C GLU A 39 0.62 9.58 -13.08
N ASN A 40 -0.25 8.59 -13.23
CA ASN A 40 0.23 7.23 -13.40
C ASN A 40 0.68 7.09 -14.86
N SER A 41 1.94 7.41 -15.12
CA SER A 41 2.60 7.16 -16.42
C SER A 41 2.80 5.66 -16.61
N ALA A 42 1.71 4.94 -16.84
CA ALA A 42 1.72 3.73 -17.64
C ALA A 42 1.35 4.15 -19.06
N SER A 43 2.32 4.73 -19.76
CA SER A 43 2.25 4.98 -21.20
C SER A 43 3.22 4.03 -21.88
N ASP A 44 2.73 2.82 -22.20
CA ASP A 44 2.71 2.29 -23.57
C ASP A 44 2.25 0.83 -23.54
N ALA A 45 0.97 0.63 -23.82
CA ALA A 45 0.47 -0.60 -24.43
C ALA A 45 -0.88 -0.29 -25.10
N SER A 46 -0.84 0.45 -26.21
CA SER A 46 -1.88 0.32 -27.23
C SER A 46 -1.69 -1.02 -27.93
N GLY A 47 -2.05 -2.10 -27.24
CA GLY A 47 -2.23 -3.44 -27.79
C GLY A 47 -3.65 -3.87 -27.48
N ASP A 48 -4.27 -4.63 -28.39
CA ASP A 48 -5.43 -5.49 -28.09
C ASP A 48 -5.27 -6.03 -26.66
N GLY A 49 -6.20 -5.67 -25.76
CA GLY A 49 -6.06 -5.65 -24.28
C GLY A 49 -5.83 -6.98 -23.57
N THR A 50 -5.01 -7.83 -24.16
CA THR A 50 -4.54 -9.11 -23.65
C THR A 50 -3.29 -8.85 -22.82
N PHE A 51 -3.36 -9.17 -21.52
CA PHE A 51 -2.20 -9.13 -20.64
C PHE A 51 -1.10 -10.05 -21.17
N THR A 52 0.11 -9.51 -21.30
CA THR A 52 1.30 -10.27 -21.69
C THR A 52 2.34 -10.12 -20.58
N ALA A 53 2.69 -11.23 -19.93
CA ALA A 53 3.73 -11.26 -18.91
C ALA A 53 5.10 -10.93 -19.52
N SER A 54 5.97 -10.29 -18.73
CA SER A 54 7.33 -9.92 -19.15
C SER A 54 8.28 -11.11 -19.31
N GLY A 55 7.90 -12.29 -18.81
CA GLY A 55 8.74 -13.49 -18.75
C GLY A 55 9.86 -13.44 -17.69
N LYS A 56 9.94 -12.37 -16.89
CA LYS A 56 10.86 -12.30 -15.74
C LYS A 56 10.26 -13.02 -14.54
N THR A 57 11.12 -13.67 -13.76
CA THR A 57 10.75 -14.25 -12.46
C THR A 57 10.36 -13.13 -11.48
N LEU A 58 9.24 -13.31 -10.80
CA LEU A 58 8.77 -12.46 -9.71
C LEU A 58 9.07 -13.16 -8.37
N ASN A 59 10.00 -12.62 -7.59
CA ASN A 59 10.36 -13.10 -6.27
C ASN A 59 9.42 -12.50 -5.23
N VAL A 60 8.56 -13.34 -4.65
CA VAL A 60 7.51 -12.91 -3.73
C VAL A 60 7.78 -13.45 -2.33
N GLY A 61 7.98 -12.55 -1.37
CA GLY A 61 8.04 -12.88 0.06
C GLY A 61 6.69 -13.36 0.58
N VAL A 62 6.70 -14.47 1.34
CA VAL A 62 5.54 -15.00 2.05
C VAL A 62 5.92 -15.45 3.45
N GLN A 63 4.96 -15.45 4.37
CA GLN A 63 5.11 -15.92 5.74
C GLN A 63 4.16 -17.10 6.03
N SER A 64 4.49 -17.95 7.02
CA SER A 64 3.63 -19.03 7.50
C SER A 64 2.45 -18.53 8.34
N ASN A 65 1.69 -17.56 7.85
CA ASN A 65 0.55 -16.99 8.54
C ASN A 65 -0.61 -16.71 7.57
N ILE A 66 -1.74 -16.26 8.12
CA ILE A 66 -2.98 -16.09 7.35
C ILE A 66 -2.87 -15.09 6.19
N ILE A 67 -1.92 -14.15 6.25
CA ILE A 67 -1.75 -13.07 5.27
C ILE A 67 -1.31 -13.65 3.92
N SER A 68 -0.46 -14.69 3.95
CA SER A 68 0.10 -15.29 2.73
C SER A 68 -0.73 -16.42 2.15
N ILE A 69 -1.82 -16.82 2.80
CA ILE A 69 -2.70 -17.90 2.32
C ILE A 69 -3.21 -17.65 0.89
N PRO A 70 -3.71 -16.45 0.52
CA PRO A 70 -4.17 -16.21 -0.85
C PRO A 70 -3.06 -16.36 -1.89
N THR A 71 -1.86 -15.87 -1.60
CA THR A 71 -0.70 -15.92 -2.50
C THR A 71 -0.24 -17.36 -2.72
N VAL A 72 -0.11 -18.14 -1.64
CA VAL A 72 0.27 -19.56 -1.72
C VAL A 72 -0.81 -20.35 -2.45
N TYR A 73 -2.09 -20.12 -2.14
CA TYR A 73 -3.21 -20.76 -2.81
C TYR A 73 -3.22 -20.48 -4.33
N ALA A 74 -2.98 -19.24 -4.73
CA ALA A 74 -2.90 -18.87 -6.14
C ALA A 74 -1.76 -19.60 -6.87
N LYS A 75 -0.61 -19.80 -6.22
CA LYS A 75 0.49 -20.60 -6.76
C LYS A 75 0.11 -22.07 -6.89
N GLU A 76 -0.50 -22.66 -5.86
CA GLU A 76 -0.95 -24.05 -5.89
C GLU A 76 -2.03 -24.33 -6.94
N LYS A 77 -2.89 -23.35 -7.22
CA LYS A 77 -3.93 -23.44 -8.26
C LYS A 77 -3.44 -23.14 -9.66
N GLY A 78 -2.18 -22.71 -9.83
CA GLY A 78 -1.62 -22.39 -11.13
C GLY A 78 -2.13 -21.08 -11.74
N TYR A 79 -2.78 -20.20 -10.96
CA TYR A 79 -3.34 -18.94 -11.47
C TYR A 79 -2.27 -18.01 -12.02
N PHE A 80 -1.05 -18.04 -11.47
CA PHE A 80 0.07 -17.29 -12.02
C PHE A 80 0.54 -17.87 -13.36
N ASP A 81 0.58 -19.20 -13.47
CA ASP A 81 1.02 -19.89 -14.68
C ASP A 81 0.01 -19.66 -15.83
N GLU A 82 -1.29 -19.64 -15.54
CA GLU A 82 -2.36 -19.29 -16.49
C GLU A 82 -2.19 -17.88 -17.07
N LEU A 83 -1.61 -16.95 -16.30
CA LEU A 83 -1.30 -15.59 -16.72
C LEU A 83 0.11 -15.46 -17.34
N GLY A 84 0.87 -16.54 -17.43
CA GLY A 84 2.25 -16.56 -17.90
C GLY A 84 3.25 -15.91 -16.93
N LEU A 85 2.89 -15.74 -15.66
CA LEU A 85 3.74 -15.17 -14.62
C LEU A 85 4.61 -16.26 -13.99
N ASP A 86 5.93 -16.11 -14.11
CA ASP A 86 6.89 -16.94 -13.38
C ASP A 86 7.04 -16.42 -11.94
N VAL A 87 6.32 -17.02 -10.99
CA VAL A 87 6.34 -16.60 -9.59
C VAL A 87 7.17 -17.55 -8.73
N ASN A 88 8.19 -17.01 -8.06
CA ASN A 88 9.01 -17.70 -7.06
C ASN A 88 8.61 -17.25 -5.64
N LEU A 89 8.05 -18.16 -4.84
CA LEU A 89 7.66 -17.84 -3.46
C LEU A 89 8.82 -18.10 -2.50
N ILE A 90 9.21 -17.08 -1.74
CA ILE A 90 10.30 -17.12 -0.76
C ILE A 90 9.69 -17.06 0.64
N MET A 91 9.80 -18.16 1.39
CA MET A 91 9.23 -18.29 2.72
C MET A 91 10.13 -17.65 3.79
N PHE A 92 9.58 -16.71 4.55
CA PHE A 92 10.22 -16.09 5.70
C PHE A 92 9.60 -16.57 7.03
N PRO A 93 10.41 -16.65 8.10
CA PRO A 93 9.92 -17.07 9.41
C PRO A 93 9.04 -16.01 10.10
N ASN A 94 9.18 -14.73 9.74
CA ASN A 94 8.35 -13.61 10.20
C ASN A 94 8.66 -12.35 9.35
N GLY A 95 7.98 -11.24 9.65
CA GLY A 95 8.09 -9.99 8.88
C GLY A 95 9.42 -9.24 8.98
N SER A 96 10.24 -9.44 10.03
CA SER A 96 11.52 -8.73 10.15
C SER A 96 12.51 -9.08 9.03
N PRO A 97 12.89 -10.35 8.81
CA PRO A 97 13.76 -10.71 7.70
C PRO A 97 13.10 -10.52 6.33
N GLU A 98 11.77 -10.57 6.24
CA GLU A 98 11.05 -10.26 4.99
C GLU A 98 11.19 -8.78 4.62
N ASN A 99 11.04 -7.87 5.59
CA ASN A 99 11.23 -6.44 5.37
C ASN A 99 12.68 -6.10 5.00
N GLU A 100 13.65 -6.78 5.60
CA GLU A 100 15.06 -6.65 5.22
C GLU A 100 15.30 -7.11 3.77
N GLY A 101 14.70 -8.25 3.38
CA GLY A 101 14.78 -8.74 2.00
C GLY A 101 14.14 -7.79 0.98
N LEU A 102 13.01 -7.17 1.34
CA LEU A 102 12.36 -6.17 0.49
C LEU A 102 13.20 -4.89 0.36
N ALA A 103 13.75 -4.38 1.47
CA ALA A 103 14.61 -3.20 1.48
C ALA A 103 15.97 -3.44 0.78
N ALA A 104 16.44 -4.69 0.77
CA ALA A 104 17.65 -5.10 0.06
C ALA A 104 17.42 -5.41 -1.43
N GLU A 105 16.22 -5.13 -1.97
CA GLU A 105 15.83 -5.41 -3.36
C GLU A 105 15.97 -6.90 -3.75
N GLN A 106 15.89 -7.80 -2.77
CA GLN A 106 15.91 -9.26 -2.99
C GLN A 106 14.52 -9.81 -3.27
N LEU A 107 13.48 -9.06 -2.92
CA LEU A 107 12.08 -9.37 -3.17
C LEU A 107 11.49 -8.30 -4.08
N ASP A 108 10.73 -8.71 -5.08
CA ASP A 108 9.98 -7.81 -5.96
C ASP A 108 8.64 -7.42 -5.33
N LEU A 109 8.09 -8.31 -4.49
CA LEU A 109 6.81 -8.15 -3.80
C LEU A 109 6.85 -8.92 -2.47
N ALA A 110 6.07 -8.51 -1.47
CA ALA A 110 5.89 -9.29 -0.25
C ALA A 110 4.42 -9.30 0.21
N SER A 111 3.96 -10.46 0.67
CA SER A 111 2.66 -10.64 1.32
C SER A 111 2.84 -10.46 2.83
N ASN A 112 2.74 -9.21 3.29
CA ASN A 112 3.13 -8.83 4.64
C ASN A 112 2.01 -8.06 5.38
N GLY A 113 2.17 -7.90 6.70
CA GLY A 113 1.26 -7.13 7.55
C GLY A 113 1.59 -5.64 7.59
N LEU A 114 0.75 -4.88 8.30
CA LEU A 114 0.81 -3.41 8.41
C LEU A 114 2.14 -2.83 8.89
N ALA A 115 3.03 -3.64 9.49
CA ALA A 115 4.35 -3.18 9.93
C ALA A 115 5.23 -2.73 8.76
N SER A 116 5.03 -3.29 7.56
CA SER A 116 5.78 -2.95 6.34
C SER A 116 5.39 -1.59 5.79
N ASP A 117 4.15 -1.14 6.06
CA ASP A 117 3.61 0.11 5.53
C ASP A 117 4.47 1.31 5.92
N TYR A 118 5.08 1.30 7.11
CA TYR A 118 5.98 2.38 7.51
C TYR A 118 7.23 2.42 6.63
N SER A 119 7.88 1.29 6.37
CA SER A 119 9.08 1.24 5.52
C SER A 119 8.75 1.62 4.07
N THR A 120 7.62 1.15 3.56
CA THR A 120 7.15 1.47 2.21
C THR A 120 6.72 2.94 2.08
N ALA A 121 6.02 3.50 3.07
CA ALA A 121 5.52 4.87 3.02
C ALA A 121 6.56 5.93 3.40
N SER A 122 7.59 5.57 4.16
CA SER A 122 8.67 6.49 4.56
C SER A 122 9.75 6.68 3.50
N GLY A 123 9.64 5.99 2.34
CA GLY A 123 10.65 6.05 1.28
C GLY A 123 11.95 5.35 1.66
N LEU A 124 11.93 4.43 2.64
CA LEU A 124 13.08 3.55 2.90
C LEU A 124 13.21 2.46 1.83
N CYS A 125 12.14 2.21 1.08
CA CYS A 125 12.16 1.47 -0.17
C CYS A 125 11.99 2.49 -1.31
N ASP A 126 13.07 2.82 -2.02
CA ASP A 126 13.02 3.58 -3.28
C ASP A 126 13.01 2.54 -4.42
N TRP A 127 12.13 2.71 -5.41
CA TRP A 127 11.96 1.78 -6.54
C TRP A 127 12.21 2.45 -7.90
#